data_AF-A0A399T0B9-F1
#
_entry.id   AF-A0A399T0B9-F1
#
_cell.length_a   1.000
_cell.length_b   1.000
_cell.length_c   1.000
_cell.angle_alpha   90.00
_cell.angle_beta   90.00
_cell.angle_gamma   90.00
#
_symmetry.space_group_name_H-M   'P 1'
#
loop_
_entity.id
_entity.type
_entity.pdbx_description
1 polymer ?
#
loop_
_entity_poly.entity_id
_entity_poly.type
_entity_poly.pdbx_seq_one_letter_code
_entity_poly.pdbx_strand_id
1 'polypeptide(L)'
;MKKYLALFFLFALIWSCNDDDSDFLEACFTYQFSDTTEGQIHFTNCSENASTYLWEFSDGETSTEKSPVHTFSSSPPYFVSLTAQKGRLKDIYTASIGNITVYKPNIYIYPTEQTNLCVKIEFPLGGEVIESIPEYGGEWCVNVLPSGLIDNQYTFLFYESSQPDIFQDKEGWCIPRNELKTFFENNLQQYNFSPQEITDFTDYWVPRLNTNSFYLIYPQTNEIIDKAIQLNFSTLPDNMGRLFYLITGANKAKVLKEPVIKPLVRNDFYVTEWGVILK
;
A
#
# COMPACT_ATOMS: atom_id res chain seq x y z
N MET A 1 11.02 -74.52 -32.83
CA MET A 1 10.62 -74.66 -34.26
C MET A 1 9.14 -74.32 -34.39
N LYS A 2 8.78 -73.61 -35.49
CA LYS A 2 7.45 -73.10 -35.93
C LYS A 2 7.07 -71.74 -35.29
N LYS A 3 7.30 -70.60 -35.97
CA LYS A 3 6.65 -69.98 -37.17
C LYS A 3 5.20 -69.51 -36.94
N TYR A 4 5.05 -68.20 -37.17
CA TYR A 4 3.89 -67.30 -37.14
C TYR A 4 2.52 -67.84 -37.57
N LEU A 5 1.48 -67.30 -36.96
CA LEU A 5 0.23 -66.97 -37.65
C LEU A 5 -0.30 -65.63 -37.11
N ALA A 6 -0.30 -64.61 -37.96
CA ALA A 6 -0.95 -63.34 -37.71
C ALA A 6 -2.47 -63.52 -37.92
N LEU A 7 -3.27 -62.97 -37.01
CA LEU A 7 -4.69 -62.72 -37.25
C LEU A 7 -5.03 -61.31 -36.75
N PHE A 8 -5.37 -60.44 -37.68
CA PHE A 8 -5.93 -59.11 -37.43
C PHE A 8 -7.30 -59.27 -36.76
N PHE A 9 -7.49 -58.67 -35.59
CA PHE A 9 -8.81 -58.30 -35.10
C PHE A 9 -8.78 -56.84 -34.66
N LEU A 10 -9.50 -56.02 -35.42
CA LEU A 10 -9.84 -54.65 -35.13
C LEU A 10 -10.98 -54.66 -34.11
N PHE A 11 -10.79 -54.13 -32.90
CA PHE A 11 -11.89 -53.59 -32.09
C PHE A 11 -11.36 -52.56 -31.08
N ALA A 12 -12.07 -51.46 -30.99
CA ALA A 12 -11.66 -50.19 -30.37
C ALA A 12 -11.89 -50.14 -28.85
N LEU A 13 -11.14 -49.21 -28.22
CA LEU A 13 -11.43 -48.40 -27.02
C LEU A 13 -11.77 -49.13 -25.72
N ILE A 14 -10.98 -48.90 -24.66
CA ILE A 14 -11.34 -47.87 -23.65
C ILE A 14 -10.05 -47.31 -23.03
N TRP A 15 -9.77 -46.05 -23.34
CA TRP A 15 -8.96 -45.17 -22.50
C TRP A 15 -9.93 -44.58 -21.49
N SER A 16 -9.64 -44.71 -20.20
CA SER A 16 -10.42 -44.05 -19.15
C SER A 16 -9.43 -43.49 -18.12
N CYS A 17 -8.96 -42.28 -18.42
CA CYS A 17 -8.54 -41.33 -17.41
C CYS A 17 -9.35 -40.06 -17.74
N ASN A 18 -10.38 -39.79 -16.95
CA ASN A 18 -11.10 -38.52 -17.03
C ASN A 18 -10.24 -37.49 -16.31
N ASP A 19 -9.43 -36.75 -17.07
CA ASP A 19 -9.00 -35.43 -16.64
C ASP A 19 -10.20 -34.51 -16.93
N ASP A 20 -11.04 -34.31 -15.90
CA ASP A 20 -12.03 -33.23 -15.91
C ASP A 20 -11.25 -31.89 -15.79
N ASP A 21 -10.66 -31.45 -16.91
CA ASP A 21 -10.19 -30.08 -17.12
C ASP A 21 -11.41 -29.16 -17.04
N SER A 22 -11.72 -28.73 -15.83
CA SER A 22 -12.85 -27.84 -15.57
C SER A 22 -12.56 -26.49 -16.22
N ASP A 23 -13.46 -26.10 -17.12
CA ASP A 23 -13.57 -24.83 -17.85
C ASP A 23 -13.70 -23.63 -16.88
N PHE A 24 -12.65 -23.34 -16.12
CA PHE A 24 -12.61 -22.22 -15.18
C PHE A 24 -12.23 -20.95 -15.94
N LEU A 25 -13.05 -19.91 -15.80
CA LEU A 25 -12.81 -18.58 -16.34
C LEU A 25 -11.95 -17.81 -15.33
N GLU A 26 -10.77 -17.35 -15.75
CA GLU A 26 -9.86 -16.58 -14.91
C GLU A 26 -9.50 -15.26 -15.61
N ALA A 27 -9.74 -14.14 -14.94
CA ALA A 27 -9.34 -12.83 -15.40
C ALA A 27 -7.88 -12.56 -14.99
N CYS A 28 -7.09 -12.05 -15.94
CA CYS A 28 -5.68 -11.76 -15.73
C CYS A 28 -5.20 -10.68 -16.70
N PHE A 29 -4.33 -9.80 -16.22
CA PHE A 29 -3.52 -8.93 -17.09
C PHE A 29 -2.13 -8.63 -16.52
N THR A 30 -1.22 -8.27 -17.42
CA THR A 30 0.06 -7.60 -17.13
C THR A 30 0.10 -6.22 -17.79
N TYR A 31 1.09 -5.40 -17.46
CA TYR A 31 1.22 -4.04 -17.99
C TYR A 31 2.68 -3.62 -18.20
N GLN A 32 2.87 -2.62 -19.06
CA GLN A 32 4.16 -1.96 -19.26
C GLN A 32 3.94 -0.45 -19.45
N PHE A 33 4.68 0.37 -18.71
CA PHE A 33 4.71 1.82 -18.93
C PHE A 33 5.39 2.16 -20.27
N SER A 34 4.88 3.18 -20.96
CA SER A 34 5.52 3.71 -22.16
C SER A 34 6.80 4.47 -21.80
N ASP A 35 7.90 4.15 -22.48
CA ASP A 35 9.19 4.84 -22.30
C ASP A 35 9.19 6.27 -22.89
N THR A 36 8.21 6.59 -23.74
CA THR A 36 8.17 7.83 -24.52
C THR A 36 6.97 8.73 -24.20
N THR A 37 6.00 8.24 -23.44
CA THR A 37 4.75 8.97 -23.18
C THR A 37 4.36 8.81 -21.72
N GLU A 38 4.50 9.90 -20.97
CA GLU A 38 4.13 9.96 -19.55
C GLU A 38 2.67 9.56 -19.33
N GLY A 39 2.42 8.73 -18.31
CA GLY A 39 1.08 8.24 -17.97
C GLY A 39 0.50 7.19 -18.93
N GLN A 40 1.16 6.86 -20.04
CA GLN A 40 0.71 5.83 -20.97
C GLN A 40 1.14 4.43 -20.54
N ILE A 41 0.19 3.50 -20.55
CA ILE A 41 0.36 2.11 -20.15
C ILE A 41 -0.19 1.18 -21.23
N HIS A 42 0.64 0.21 -21.61
CA HIS A 42 0.27 -0.89 -22.49
C HIS A 42 -0.17 -2.08 -21.65
N PHE A 43 -1.43 -2.51 -21.78
CA PHE A 43 -1.96 -3.68 -21.08
C PHE A 43 -1.86 -4.92 -21.94
N THR A 44 -1.57 -6.07 -21.32
CA THR A 44 -1.60 -7.38 -21.97
C THR A 44 -2.54 -8.30 -21.21
N ASN A 45 -3.61 -8.75 -21.87
CA ASN A 45 -4.56 -9.69 -21.30
C ASN A 45 -4.01 -11.13 -21.32
N CYS A 46 -3.99 -11.76 -20.14
CA CYS A 46 -3.62 -13.16 -19.90
C CYS A 46 -4.81 -13.99 -19.40
N SER A 47 -6.05 -13.50 -19.56
CA SER A 47 -7.25 -14.17 -19.08
C SER A 47 -7.49 -15.49 -19.82
N GLU A 48 -7.90 -16.51 -19.08
CA GLU A 48 -8.17 -17.86 -19.61
C GLU A 48 -9.68 -18.10 -19.75
N ASN A 49 -10.07 -18.85 -20.78
CA ASN A 49 -11.47 -19.25 -21.04
C ASN A 49 -12.48 -18.07 -21.13
N ALA A 50 -12.04 -16.91 -21.62
CA ALA A 50 -12.89 -15.73 -21.83
C ALA A 50 -13.18 -15.46 -23.32
N SER A 51 -14.36 -14.90 -23.61
CA SER A 51 -14.78 -14.49 -24.97
C SER A 51 -14.91 -12.97 -25.16
N THR A 52 -15.12 -12.23 -24.08
CA THR A 52 -15.30 -10.77 -24.09
C THR A 52 -14.61 -10.15 -22.88
N TYR A 53 -14.23 -8.88 -23.02
CA TYR A 53 -13.46 -8.13 -22.03
C TYR A 53 -14.09 -6.76 -21.82
N LEU A 54 -14.07 -6.30 -20.58
CA LEU A 54 -14.38 -4.91 -20.22
C LEU A 54 -13.31 -4.42 -19.26
N TRP A 55 -12.62 -3.37 -19.66
CA TRP A 55 -11.67 -2.63 -18.87
C TRP A 55 -12.34 -1.40 -18.28
N GLU A 56 -12.13 -1.18 -16.99
CA GLU A 56 -12.56 0.02 -16.27
C GLU A 56 -11.33 0.65 -15.63
N PHE A 57 -11.05 1.90 -16.01
CA PHE A 57 -9.90 2.66 -15.53
C PHE A 57 -10.31 3.65 -14.43
N SER A 58 -9.39 3.98 -13.51
CA SER A 58 -9.67 4.84 -12.35
C SER A 58 -10.05 6.28 -12.68
N ASP A 59 -9.80 6.73 -13.91
CA ASP A 59 -10.22 8.04 -14.42
C ASP A 59 -11.63 8.04 -15.01
N GLY A 60 -12.31 6.89 -15.01
CA GLY A 60 -13.68 6.71 -15.47
C GLY A 60 -13.81 6.32 -16.94
N GLU A 61 -12.70 6.18 -17.68
CA GLU A 61 -12.72 5.64 -19.04
C GLU A 61 -12.85 4.11 -19.03
N THR A 62 -13.27 3.56 -20.17
CA THR A 62 -13.46 2.11 -20.35
C THR A 62 -12.97 1.65 -21.72
N SER A 63 -12.62 0.36 -21.84
CA SER A 63 -12.28 -0.27 -23.12
C SER A 63 -12.86 -1.67 -23.24
N THR A 64 -13.12 -2.12 -24.46
CA THR A 64 -13.53 -3.50 -24.78
C THR A 64 -12.51 -4.25 -25.62
N GLU A 65 -11.36 -3.62 -25.88
CA GLU A 65 -10.25 -4.26 -26.58
C GLU A 65 -9.67 -5.40 -25.75
N LYS A 66 -9.13 -6.42 -26.42
CA LYS A 66 -8.49 -7.53 -25.71
C LYS A 66 -7.32 -7.05 -24.85
N SER A 67 -6.47 -6.18 -25.40
CA SER A 67 -5.27 -5.63 -24.77
C SER A 67 -5.15 -4.14 -25.12
N PRO A 68 -5.73 -3.22 -24.34
CA PRO A 68 -5.77 -1.79 -24.66
C PRO A 68 -4.45 -1.08 -24.35
N VAL A 69 -4.30 0.11 -24.92
CA VAL A 69 -3.35 1.13 -24.47
C VAL A 69 -4.15 2.27 -23.86
N HIS A 70 -3.80 2.68 -22.64
CA HIS A 70 -4.49 3.77 -21.95
C HIS A 70 -3.49 4.83 -21.49
N THR A 71 -3.88 6.10 -21.54
CA THR A 71 -3.05 7.21 -21.06
C THR A 71 -3.77 7.93 -19.93
N PHE A 72 -3.27 7.78 -18.72
CA PHE A 72 -3.80 8.47 -17.55
C PHE A 72 -3.33 9.91 -17.51
N SER A 73 -4.25 10.83 -17.20
CA SER A 73 -3.94 12.26 -17.01
C SER A 73 -3.52 12.61 -15.58
N SER A 74 -3.81 11.75 -14.61
CA SER A 74 -3.37 11.86 -13.23
C SER A 74 -2.04 11.13 -13.00
N SER A 75 -1.35 11.45 -11.92
CA SER A 75 -0.22 10.65 -11.44
C SER A 75 -0.69 9.29 -10.91
N PRO A 76 0.16 8.24 -10.92
CA PRO A 76 -0.15 6.96 -10.28
C PRO A 76 -0.39 7.18 -8.78
N PRO A 77 -1.10 6.26 -8.12
CA PRO A 77 -1.48 4.92 -8.59
C PRO A 77 -2.72 4.91 -9.50
N TYR A 78 -2.73 3.99 -10.48
CA TYR A 78 -3.84 3.76 -11.40
C TYR A 78 -4.60 2.49 -11.03
N PHE A 79 -5.89 2.60 -10.76
CA PHE A 79 -6.72 1.41 -10.53
C PHE A 79 -7.30 0.93 -11.86
N VAL A 80 -7.09 -0.35 -12.17
CA VAL A 80 -7.55 -0.96 -13.40
C VAL A 80 -8.26 -2.25 -13.08
N SER A 81 -9.50 -2.37 -13.54
CA SER A 81 -10.31 -3.57 -13.43
C SER A 81 -10.54 -4.17 -14.81
N LEU A 82 -10.26 -5.46 -14.94
CA LEU A 82 -10.58 -6.26 -16.12
C LEU A 82 -11.69 -7.26 -15.75
N THR A 83 -12.86 -7.10 -16.35
CA THR A 83 -13.90 -8.13 -16.36
C THR A 83 -13.72 -9.01 -17.59
N ALA A 84 -13.36 -10.27 -17.38
CA ALA A 84 -13.35 -11.31 -18.42
C ALA A 84 -14.69 -12.08 -18.39
N GLN A 85 -15.28 -12.39 -19.56
CA GLN A 85 -16.60 -13.02 -19.62
C GLN A 85 -16.70 -14.09 -20.72
N LYS A 86 -17.32 -15.23 -20.38
CA LYS A 86 -17.72 -16.30 -21.32
C LYS A 86 -19.17 -16.70 -21.07
N GLY A 87 -20.06 -16.30 -21.98
CA GLY A 87 -21.50 -16.49 -21.80
C GLY A 87 -22.01 -15.80 -20.53
N ARG A 88 -22.42 -16.58 -19.52
CA ARG A 88 -22.87 -16.08 -18.21
C ARG A 88 -21.78 -16.04 -17.15
N LEU A 89 -20.64 -16.69 -17.38
CA LEU A 89 -19.51 -16.69 -16.45
C LEU A 89 -18.77 -15.36 -16.56
N LYS A 90 -18.40 -14.81 -15.40
CA LYS A 90 -17.58 -13.61 -15.27
C LYS A 90 -16.52 -13.85 -14.21
N ASP A 91 -15.33 -13.36 -14.48
CA ASP A 91 -14.29 -13.18 -13.48
C ASP A 91 -13.71 -11.76 -13.59
N ILE A 92 -13.24 -11.24 -12.47
CA ILE A 92 -12.77 -9.86 -12.35
C ILE A 92 -11.39 -9.85 -11.70
N TYR A 93 -10.44 -9.25 -12.39
CA TYR A 93 -9.11 -8.99 -11.86
C TYR A 93 -8.87 -7.49 -11.76
N THR A 94 -8.45 -7.02 -10.59
CA THR A 94 -8.19 -5.61 -10.32
C THR A 94 -6.75 -5.43 -9.84
N ALA A 95 -6.03 -4.47 -10.42
CA ALA A 95 -4.69 -4.09 -9.96
C ALA A 95 -4.58 -2.58 -9.73
N SER A 96 -3.71 -2.20 -8.81
CA SER A 96 -3.20 -0.84 -8.63
C SER A 96 -1.83 -0.77 -9.31
N ILE A 97 -1.67 0.16 -10.25
CA ILE A 97 -0.49 0.26 -11.10
C ILE A 97 0.28 1.53 -10.77
N GLY A 98 1.57 1.35 -10.50
CA GLY A 98 2.43 2.41 -9.99
C GLY A 98 2.40 2.45 -8.45
N ASN A 99 3.48 2.97 -7.90
CA ASN A 99 3.63 3.09 -6.45
C ASN A 99 3.18 4.47 -5.99
N ILE A 100 2.74 4.53 -4.74
CA ILE A 100 2.52 5.76 -4.00
C ILE A 100 3.66 6.00 -3.03
N THR A 101 4.05 7.26 -2.87
CA THR A 101 5.07 7.63 -1.91
C THR A 101 4.47 7.82 -0.52
N VAL A 102 5.09 7.16 0.45
CA VAL A 102 4.88 7.39 1.88
C VAL A 102 6.00 8.31 2.37
N TYR A 103 5.61 9.53 2.72
CA TYR A 103 6.49 10.62 3.11
C TYR A 103 6.60 10.76 4.62
N LYS A 104 7.83 11.00 5.09
CA LYS A 104 8.17 11.17 6.50
C LYS A 104 7.52 10.20 7.51
N PRO A 105 7.55 8.89 7.31
CA PRO A 105 7.67 7.99 8.43
C PRO A 105 8.78 8.42 9.40
N ASN A 106 8.40 8.87 10.59
CA ASN A 106 9.30 9.13 11.71
C ASN A 106 9.06 8.06 12.78
N ILE A 107 10.06 7.22 13.04
CA ILE A 107 10.03 6.15 14.04
C ILE A 107 10.66 6.66 15.34
N TYR A 108 9.84 6.85 16.36
CA TYR A 108 10.27 7.21 17.71
C TYR A 108 10.35 5.95 18.57
N ILE A 109 11.45 5.78 19.30
CA ILE A 109 11.77 4.54 20.02
C ILE A 109 12.05 4.89 21.47
N TYR A 110 11.29 4.31 22.41
CA TYR A 110 11.38 4.63 23.83
C TYR A 110 11.57 3.36 24.68
N PRO A 111 12.81 2.87 24.83
CA PRO A 111 13.10 1.71 25.65
C PRO A 111 13.07 2.06 27.14
N THR A 112 12.90 1.05 28.01
CA THR A 112 12.94 1.24 29.48
C THR A 112 14.35 1.46 30.02
N GLU A 113 15.36 0.97 29.30
CA GLU A 113 16.78 1.13 29.60
C GLU A 113 17.57 1.39 28.30
N GLN A 114 18.79 1.91 28.43
CA GLN A 114 19.64 2.15 27.26
C GLN A 114 19.87 0.85 26.50
N THR A 115 19.52 0.82 25.22
CA THR A 115 19.46 -0.41 24.42
C THR A 115 20.18 -0.23 23.09
N ASN A 116 20.99 -1.22 22.70
CA ASN A 116 21.44 -1.35 21.31
C ASN A 116 20.37 -2.11 20.53
N LEU A 117 19.84 -1.48 19.49
CA LEU A 117 18.66 -1.93 18.77
C LEU A 117 18.93 -1.88 17.27
N CYS A 118 18.66 -2.98 16.57
CA CYS A 118 18.60 -2.98 15.11
C CYS A 118 17.15 -2.92 14.63
N VAL A 119 16.88 -2.07 13.65
CA VAL A 119 15.58 -1.86 13.01
C VAL A 119 15.73 -2.13 11.52
N LYS A 120 14.97 -3.10 11.02
CA LYS A 120 14.90 -3.46 9.61
C LYS A 120 13.49 -3.20 9.09
N ILE A 121 13.41 -2.56 7.94
CA ILE A 121 12.19 -2.31 7.19
C ILE A 121 12.03 -3.42 6.13
N GLU A 122 10.86 -4.04 6.08
CA GLU A 122 10.47 -5.00 5.05
C GLU A 122 9.20 -4.54 4.35
N PHE A 123 9.10 -4.84 3.05
CA PHE A 123 7.96 -4.46 2.21
C PHE A 123 7.28 -5.71 1.64
N PRO A 124 6.34 -6.35 2.38
CA PRO A 124 5.78 -7.65 2.00
C PRO A 124 5.04 -7.67 0.66
N LEU A 125 4.51 -6.52 0.24
CA LEU A 125 3.79 -6.35 -1.02
C LEU A 125 4.65 -5.73 -2.13
N GLY A 126 5.97 -5.62 -1.90
CA GLY A 126 6.87 -4.82 -2.72
C GLY A 126 6.93 -3.37 -2.24
N GLY A 127 7.98 -2.67 -2.66
CA GLY A 127 8.30 -1.32 -2.21
C GLY A 127 9.77 -1.18 -1.89
N GLU A 128 10.21 0.05 -1.65
CA GLU A 128 11.60 0.36 -1.35
C GLU A 128 11.72 1.65 -0.55
N VAL A 129 12.79 1.74 0.26
CA VAL A 129 13.18 3.01 0.90
C VAL A 129 13.75 3.92 -0.19
N ILE A 130 13.24 5.15 -0.26
CA ILE A 130 13.68 6.14 -1.26
C ILE A 130 14.58 7.23 -0.65
N GLU A 131 14.38 7.54 0.63
CA GLU A 131 15.18 8.49 1.39
C GLU A 131 15.23 8.05 2.85
N SER A 132 16.31 8.35 3.56
CA SER A 132 16.45 7.97 4.97
C SER A 132 17.47 8.82 5.71
N ILE A 133 17.22 9.04 6.99
CA ILE A 133 18.15 9.67 7.93
C ILE A 133 18.04 8.93 9.28
N PRO A 134 19.12 8.29 9.77
CA PRO A 134 20.41 8.05 9.10
C PRO A 134 20.26 7.29 7.77
N GLU A 135 21.31 7.28 6.94
CA GLU A 135 21.30 6.50 5.68
C GLU A 135 20.96 5.03 5.95
N TYR A 136 19.96 4.52 5.25
CA TYR A 136 19.46 3.17 5.41
C TYR A 136 20.23 2.18 4.52
N GLY A 137 21.16 1.45 5.12
CA GLY A 137 21.98 0.42 4.46
C GLY A 137 21.38 -0.99 4.46
N GLY A 138 20.07 -1.11 4.71
CA GLY A 138 19.36 -2.40 4.84
C GLY A 138 18.91 -2.73 6.26
N GLU A 139 19.54 -2.13 7.26
CA GLU A 139 19.07 -2.07 8.65
C GLU A 139 19.75 -0.88 9.36
N TRP A 140 19.10 -0.31 10.38
CA TRP A 140 19.73 0.63 11.30
C TRP A 140 20.04 -0.06 12.60
N CYS A 141 21.32 -0.17 12.98
CA CYS A 141 21.72 -0.62 14.32
C CYS A 141 22.20 0.58 15.13
N VAL A 142 21.42 0.97 16.14
CA VAL A 142 21.57 2.23 16.87
C VAL A 142 21.55 2.02 18.37
N ASN A 143 22.16 2.93 19.12
CA ASN A 143 22.01 3.02 20.57
C ASN A 143 20.88 3.97 20.94
N VAL A 144 19.90 3.52 21.72
CA VAL A 144 18.72 4.31 22.09
C VAL A 144 18.67 4.50 23.60
N LEU A 145 18.59 5.76 24.04
CA LEU A 145 18.37 6.12 25.44
C LEU A 145 16.87 6.09 25.79
N PRO A 146 16.48 5.90 27.06
CA PRO A 146 15.08 5.97 27.49
C PRO A 146 14.36 7.30 27.17
N SER A 147 15.12 8.37 26.93
CA SER A 147 14.58 9.66 26.46
C SER A 147 14.11 9.64 25.01
N GLY A 148 14.39 8.57 24.26
CA GLY A 148 14.18 8.46 22.82
C GLY A 148 15.30 9.06 21.96
N LEU A 149 16.41 9.48 22.58
CA LEU A 149 17.58 9.96 21.85
C LEU A 149 18.36 8.77 21.29
N ILE A 150 18.62 8.82 19.98
CA ILE A 150 19.26 7.78 19.17
C ILE A 150 20.66 8.24 18.80
N ASP A 151 21.67 7.44 19.14
CA ASP A 151 23.10 7.69 18.93
C ASP A 151 23.56 9.07 19.42
N ASN A 152 22.89 9.61 20.44
CA ASN A 152 23.07 10.97 20.96
C ASN A 152 22.89 12.09 19.91
N GLN A 153 22.24 11.80 18.79
CA GLN A 153 22.14 12.72 17.65
C GLN A 153 20.71 12.91 17.16
N TYR A 154 19.94 11.84 17.04
CA TYR A 154 18.62 11.85 16.42
C TYR A 154 17.51 11.64 17.44
N THR A 155 16.35 12.23 17.21
CA THR A 155 15.15 12.02 18.05
C THR A 155 14.18 11.00 17.46
N PHE A 156 14.42 10.56 16.21
CA PHE A 156 13.68 9.53 15.50
C PHE A 156 14.54 8.98 14.35
N LEU A 157 14.22 7.77 13.87
CA LEU A 157 14.68 7.28 12.57
C LEU A 157 13.69 7.75 11.51
N PHE A 158 14.19 8.33 10.43
CA PHE A 158 13.35 8.83 9.33
C PHE A 158 13.59 8.02 8.06
N TYR A 159 12.51 7.71 7.36
CA TYR A 159 12.57 7.27 5.97
C TYR A 159 11.41 7.84 5.16
N GLU A 160 11.55 7.74 3.84
CA GLU A 160 10.46 7.77 2.89
C GLU A 160 10.48 6.47 2.10
N SER A 161 9.34 6.05 1.58
CA SER A 161 9.27 4.81 0.80
C SER A 161 8.27 4.87 -0.35
N SER A 162 8.56 4.08 -1.38
CA SER A 162 7.66 3.80 -2.49
C SER A 162 6.88 2.54 -2.16
N GLN A 163 5.54 2.60 -2.19
CA GLN A 163 4.65 1.51 -1.76
C GLN A 163 3.55 1.21 -2.78
N PRO A 164 3.07 -0.04 -2.88
CA PRO A 164 1.78 -0.32 -3.49
C PRO A 164 0.67 0.46 -2.76
N ASP A 165 -0.28 0.99 -3.52
CA ASP A 165 -1.38 1.75 -2.92
C ASP A 165 -2.48 0.85 -2.39
N ILE A 166 -2.37 0.54 -1.09
CA ILE A 166 -3.34 -0.27 -0.34
C ILE A 166 -4.07 0.54 0.75
N PHE A 167 -3.83 1.85 0.82
CA PHE A 167 -4.26 2.71 1.91
C PHE A 167 -5.74 3.08 1.78
N GLN A 168 -6.45 3.13 2.89
CA GLN A 168 -7.90 3.36 2.92
C GLN A 168 -8.24 4.86 2.77
N ASP A 169 -9.33 5.15 2.06
CA ASP A 169 -9.92 6.48 1.87
C ASP A 169 -11.44 6.50 2.19
N LYS A 170 -11.90 5.53 2.99
CA LYS A 170 -13.32 5.30 3.29
C LYS A 170 -13.79 6.06 4.53
N GLU A 171 -12.96 6.13 5.56
CA GLU A 171 -13.26 6.81 6.83
C GLU A 171 -12.20 7.87 7.11
N GLY A 172 -12.65 9.09 7.39
CA GLY A 172 -11.77 10.24 7.54
C GLY A 172 -12.50 11.53 7.88
N TRP A 173 -11.78 12.64 7.78
CA TRP A 173 -12.27 13.98 8.08
C TRP A 173 -12.06 14.91 6.89
N CYS A 174 -12.93 15.90 6.73
CA CYS A 174 -12.76 16.97 5.77
C CYS A 174 -12.49 18.27 6.52
N ILE A 175 -11.25 18.74 6.48
CA ILE A 175 -10.76 19.84 7.33
C ILE A 175 -10.48 21.08 6.48
N PRO A 176 -11.05 22.25 6.83
CA PRO A 176 -10.67 23.53 6.21
C PRO A 176 -9.17 23.80 6.41
N ARG A 177 -8.49 24.37 5.40
CA ARG A 177 -7.05 24.65 5.47
C ARG A 177 -6.65 25.46 6.70
N ASN A 178 -7.46 26.45 7.09
CA ASN A 178 -7.21 27.32 8.25
C ASN A 178 -7.39 26.60 9.61
N GLU A 179 -7.93 25.39 9.63
CA GLU A 179 -8.16 24.60 10.84
C GLU A 179 -7.20 23.41 10.96
N LEU A 180 -6.34 23.16 9.95
CA LEU A 180 -5.44 22.00 9.90
C LEU A 180 -4.56 21.86 11.13
N LYS A 181 -3.94 22.95 11.60
CA LYS A 181 -3.04 22.90 12.77
C LYS A 181 -3.78 22.41 14.01
N THR A 182 -4.87 23.09 14.34
CA THR A 182 -5.73 22.74 15.48
C THR A 182 -6.28 21.32 15.35
N PHE A 183 -6.67 20.90 14.15
CA PHE A 183 -7.13 19.55 13.89
C PHE A 183 -6.04 18.52 14.22
N PHE A 184 -4.83 18.65 13.65
CA PHE A 184 -3.77 17.67 13.86
C PHE A 184 -3.31 17.64 15.32
N GLU A 185 -3.19 18.80 15.98
CA GLU A 185 -2.88 18.87 17.41
C GLU A 185 -3.89 18.07 18.25
N ASN A 186 -5.18 18.32 18.05
CA ASN A 186 -6.24 17.63 18.79
C ASN A 186 -6.36 16.15 18.41
N ASN A 187 -6.17 15.80 17.14
CA ASN A 187 -6.31 14.43 16.64
C ASN A 187 -5.18 13.55 17.15
N LEU A 188 -3.93 13.98 16.97
CA LEU A 188 -2.76 13.25 17.46
C LEU A 188 -2.75 13.15 19.00
N GLN A 189 -3.21 14.18 19.70
CA GLN A 189 -3.41 14.10 21.16
C GLN A 189 -4.43 13.02 21.55
N GLN A 190 -5.53 12.87 20.82
CA GLN A 190 -6.51 11.79 21.08
C GLN A 190 -5.94 10.40 20.78
N TYR A 191 -5.03 10.29 19.82
CA TYR A 191 -4.25 9.07 19.59
C TYR A 191 -3.13 8.86 20.62
N ASN A 192 -2.98 9.72 21.63
CA ASN A 192 -1.96 9.64 22.66
C ASN A 192 -0.52 9.86 22.15
N PHE A 193 -0.32 10.69 21.12
CA PHE A 193 1.02 11.17 20.75
C PHE A 193 1.56 12.17 21.78
N SER A 194 2.87 12.20 21.97
CA SER A 194 3.53 13.12 22.89
C SER A 194 3.52 14.56 22.34
N PRO A 195 3.62 15.59 23.19
CA PRO A 195 3.69 16.98 22.71
C PRO A 195 4.80 17.22 21.69
N GLN A 196 5.97 16.58 21.86
CA GLN A 196 7.08 16.72 20.92
C GLN A 196 6.76 16.09 19.56
N GLU A 197 6.22 14.88 19.54
CA GLU A 197 5.84 14.19 18.29
C GLU A 197 4.76 14.96 17.53
N ILE A 198 3.80 15.55 18.26
CA ILE A 198 2.77 16.43 17.70
C ILE A 198 3.40 17.66 17.06
N THR A 199 4.29 18.35 17.78
CA THR A 199 5.00 19.51 17.25
C THR A 199 5.80 19.16 16.00
N ASP A 200 6.60 18.09 16.03
CA ASP A 200 7.37 17.62 14.89
C ASP A 200 6.49 17.38 13.65
N PHE A 201 5.34 16.71 13.83
CA PHE A 201 4.38 16.48 12.76
C PHE A 201 3.83 17.80 12.21
N THR A 202 3.31 18.66 13.10
CA THR A 202 2.58 19.86 12.68
C THR A 202 3.48 20.91 12.05
N ASP A 203 4.69 21.11 12.57
CA ASP A 203 5.65 22.06 12.05
C ASP A 203 6.14 21.65 10.65
N TYR A 204 6.22 20.34 10.39
CA TYR A 204 6.58 19.85 9.07
C TYR A 204 5.39 19.90 8.09
N TRP A 205 4.25 19.30 8.45
CA TRP A 205 3.17 19.03 7.49
C TRP A 205 2.23 20.20 7.24
N VAL A 206 1.85 20.96 8.28
CA VAL A 206 0.84 22.03 8.14
C VAL A 206 1.28 23.09 7.11
N PRO A 207 2.53 23.59 7.11
CA PRO A 207 2.96 24.57 6.11
C PRO A 207 2.97 24.04 4.67
N ARG A 208 3.08 22.72 4.49
CA ARG A 208 3.12 22.05 3.18
C ARG A 208 1.73 21.79 2.60
N LEU A 209 0.72 21.65 3.45
CA LEU A 209 -0.69 21.51 3.07
C LEU A 209 -1.34 22.88 2.80
N ASN A 210 -0.81 23.63 1.83
CA ASN A 210 -1.18 25.03 1.60
C ASN A 210 -1.96 25.32 0.30
N THR A 211 -2.11 24.35 -0.60
CA THR A 211 -2.62 24.54 -1.96
C THR A 211 -4.14 24.50 -2.08
N ASN A 212 -4.82 23.67 -1.29
CA ASN A 212 -6.27 23.44 -1.39
C ASN A 212 -7.06 24.14 -0.27
N SER A 213 -8.35 24.42 -0.53
CA SER A 213 -9.25 25.04 0.47
C SER A 213 -9.61 24.09 1.61
N PHE A 214 -9.72 22.79 1.31
CA PHE A 214 -10.01 21.71 2.23
C PHE A 214 -9.02 20.56 2.01
N TYR A 215 -8.83 19.75 3.04
CA TYR A 215 -8.10 18.49 2.96
C TYR A 215 -8.94 17.35 3.52
N LEU A 216 -8.99 16.27 2.77
CA LEU A 216 -9.57 15.01 3.18
C LEU A 216 -8.45 14.20 3.84
N ILE A 217 -8.64 13.80 5.09
CA ILE A 217 -7.61 13.20 5.92
C ILE A 217 -8.11 11.85 6.41
N TYR A 218 -7.41 10.78 6.05
CA TYR A 218 -7.81 9.39 6.27
C TYR A 218 -6.73 8.67 7.07
N PRO A 219 -7.00 8.24 8.32
CA PRO A 219 -6.00 7.58 9.14
C PRO A 219 -5.77 6.15 8.65
N GLN A 220 -4.51 5.72 8.71
CA GLN A 220 -4.06 4.36 8.48
C GLN A 220 -3.50 3.83 9.80
N THR A 221 -4.03 2.72 10.28
CA THR A 221 -3.58 2.08 11.52
C THR A 221 -2.59 0.96 11.21
N ASN A 222 -1.95 0.38 12.24
CA ASN A 222 -1.08 -0.78 12.12
C ASN A 222 -1.62 -1.87 11.18
N GLU A 223 -2.91 -2.22 11.26
CA GLU A 223 -3.51 -3.27 10.42
C GLU A 223 -3.36 -3.02 8.91
N ILE A 224 -3.39 -1.76 8.49
CA ILE A 224 -3.18 -1.38 7.09
C ILE A 224 -1.70 -1.22 6.81
N ILE A 225 -0.98 -0.51 7.69
CA ILE A 225 0.43 -0.19 7.47
C ILE A 225 1.28 -1.47 7.44
N ASP A 226 1.06 -2.44 8.33
CA ASP A 226 1.84 -3.69 8.44
C ASP A 226 1.70 -4.62 7.22
N LYS A 227 0.69 -4.39 6.37
CA LYS A 227 0.57 -5.08 5.08
C LYS A 227 1.60 -4.56 4.07
N ALA A 228 1.88 -3.25 4.07
CA ALA A 228 2.82 -2.62 3.15
C ALA A 228 4.24 -2.51 3.73
N ILE A 229 4.36 -2.14 5.00
CA ILE A 229 5.64 -1.80 5.64
C ILE A 229 5.70 -2.52 6.98
N GLN A 230 6.68 -3.38 7.19
CA GLN A 230 6.93 -4.04 8.46
C GLN A 230 8.22 -3.51 9.10
N LEU A 231 8.17 -3.25 10.40
CA LEU A 231 9.34 -2.87 11.20
C LEU A 231 9.75 -4.08 12.05
N ASN A 232 10.90 -4.65 11.73
CA ASN A 232 11.50 -5.77 12.44
C ASN A 232 12.59 -5.26 13.38
N PHE A 233 12.41 -5.50 14.68
CA PHE A 233 13.32 -5.06 15.72
C PHE A 233 14.16 -6.23 16.26
N SER A 234 15.45 -6.00 16.53
CA SER A 234 16.31 -7.00 17.19
C SER A 234 15.86 -7.33 18.61
N THR A 235 15.24 -6.35 19.27
CA THR A 235 14.53 -6.48 20.55
C THR A 235 13.12 -5.97 20.32
N LEU A 236 12.10 -6.82 20.50
CA LEU A 236 10.72 -6.42 20.24
C LEU A 236 10.25 -5.37 21.26
N PRO A 237 9.58 -4.30 20.82
CA PRO A 237 8.87 -3.43 21.74
C PRO A 237 7.66 -4.14 22.33
N ASP A 238 7.33 -3.83 23.58
CA ASP A 238 6.10 -4.28 24.23
C ASP A 238 4.87 -3.71 23.51
N ASN A 239 4.99 -2.48 22.99
CA ASN A 239 3.92 -1.78 22.28
C ASN A 239 4.44 -1.06 21.04
N MET A 240 3.72 -1.18 19.93
CA MET A 240 4.01 -0.43 18.69
C MET A 240 2.75 0.25 18.19
N GLY A 241 2.73 1.58 18.23
CA GLY A 241 1.61 2.39 17.76
C GLY A 241 1.96 3.14 16.48
N ARG A 242 1.26 2.84 15.38
CA ARG A 242 1.52 3.44 14.08
C ARG A 242 0.28 4.16 13.58
N LEU A 243 0.46 5.40 13.13
CA LEU A 243 -0.62 6.21 12.56
C LEU A 243 -0.11 7.00 11.35
N PHE A 244 -0.51 6.59 10.15
CA PHE A 244 -0.26 7.40 8.96
C PHE A 244 -1.53 8.15 8.56
N TYR A 245 -1.38 9.24 7.82
CA TYR A 245 -2.51 9.90 7.17
C TYR A 245 -2.37 9.84 5.67
N LEU A 246 -3.37 9.28 4.99
CA LEU A 246 -3.58 9.60 3.59
C LEU A 246 -4.29 10.95 3.51
N ILE A 247 -3.74 11.88 2.74
CA ILE A 247 -4.23 13.25 2.65
C ILE A 247 -4.46 13.59 1.18
N THR A 248 -5.67 14.07 0.88
CA THR A 248 -6.08 14.52 -0.45
C THR A 248 -6.61 15.94 -0.42
N GLY A 249 -6.18 16.76 -1.37
CA GLY A 249 -6.69 18.13 -1.54
C GLY A 249 -8.12 18.18 -2.07
N ALA A 250 -8.92 19.14 -1.60
CA ALA A 250 -10.26 19.40 -2.12
C ALA A 250 -10.59 20.90 -2.19
N ASN A 251 -11.27 21.30 -3.27
CA ASN A 251 -11.73 22.68 -3.47
C ASN A 251 -13.09 22.97 -2.80
N LYS A 252 -13.77 21.93 -2.33
CA LYS A 252 -15.07 22.03 -1.64
C LYS A 252 -15.12 21.04 -0.49
N ALA A 253 -15.90 21.39 0.55
CA ALA A 253 -16.16 20.51 1.66
C ALA A 253 -16.81 19.19 1.19
N LYS A 254 -16.45 18.09 1.85
CA LYS A 254 -17.08 16.78 1.69
C LYS A 254 -17.52 16.26 3.05
N VAL A 255 -18.64 15.57 3.09
CA VAL A 255 -19.08 14.83 4.27
C VAL A 255 -18.42 13.46 4.23
N LEU A 256 -17.68 13.12 5.28
CA LEU A 256 -17.02 11.82 5.44
C LEU A 256 -17.53 11.14 6.70
N LYS A 257 -17.48 9.81 6.71
CA LYS A 257 -17.70 9.04 7.93
C LYS A 257 -16.45 9.16 8.79
N GLU A 258 -16.60 9.68 10.00
CA GLU A 258 -15.46 9.77 10.92
C GLU A 258 -15.04 8.38 11.41
N PRO A 259 -13.73 8.10 11.49
CA PRO A 259 -13.19 6.84 11.97
C PRO A 259 -13.22 6.78 13.50
N VAL A 260 -13.18 5.57 14.05
CA VAL A 260 -13.05 5.35 15.49
C VAL A 260 -11.58 5.51 15.89
N ILE A 261 -11.30 6.50 16.75
CA ILE A 261 -9.97 6.72 17.30
C ILE A 261 -9.68 5.70 18.41
N LYS A 262 -8.55 5.00 18.29
CA LYS A 262 -8.01 4.10 19.31
C LYS A 262 -6.68 4.67 19.80
N PRO A 263 -6.61 5.19 21.04
CA PRO A 263 -5.37 5.73 21.58
C PRO A 263 -4.24 4.71 21.60
N LEU A 264 -3.02 5.15 21.29
CA LEU A 264 -1.83 4.32 21.32
C LEU A 264 -1.42 3.97 22.75
N VAL A 265 -0.96 2.73 22.94
CA VAL A 265 -0.45 2.24 24.22
C VAL A 265 1.04 2.58 24.34
N ARG A 266 1.45 3.20 25.45
CA ARG A 266 2.77 3.82 25.64
C ARG A 266 3.42 3.51 26.99
N ASN A 267 3.32 2.26 27.43
CA ASN A 267 4.02 1.76 28.61
C ASN A 267 5.20 0.88 28.20
N ASP A 268 6.11 0.67 29.15
CA ASP A 268 7.28 -0.18 29.04
C ASP A 268 8.14 0.20 27.82
N PHE A 269 8.68 -0.76 27.06
CA PHE A 269 9.37 -0.44 25.81
C PHE A 269 8.34 -0.21 24.71
N TYR A 270 8.19 1.02 24.25
CA TYR A 270 7.23 1.35 23.20
C TYR A 270 7.87 2.08 22.01
N VAL A 271 7.24 1.88 20.85
CA VAL A 271 7.59 2.55 19.59
C VAL A 271 6.36 3.26 19.06
N THR A 272 6.55 4.48 18.58
CA THR A 272 5.52 5.24 17.86
C THR A 272 6.03 5.62 16.47
N GLU A 273 5.15 5.56 15.48
CA GLU A 273 5.48 5.99 14.13
C GLU A 273 4.32 6.76 13.51
N TRP A 274 4.63 7.89 12.89
CA TRP A 274 3.69 8.58 12.02
C TRP A 274 4.30 8.83 10.65
N GLY A 275 3.43 8.95 9.64
CA GLY A 275 3.80 9.17 8.25
C GLY A 275 2.63 9.76 7.46
N VAL A 276 2.90 10.25 6.25
CA VAL A 276 1.85 10.83 5.39
C VAL A 276 1.95 10.28 3.98
N ILE A 277 0.79 9.95 3.42
CA ILE A 277 0.62 9.58 2.02
C ILE A 277 -0.12 10.75 1.35
N LEU A 278 0.48 11.40 0.35
CA LEU A 278 -0.17 12.48 -0.38
C LEU A 278 -0.80 11.94 -1.67
N LYS A 279 -2.09 12.25 -1.89
CA LYS A 279 -2.83 11.96 -3.13
C LYS A 279 -3.48 13.22 -3.70
#